data_AF-A0A3A1UPW0-F1
#
_entry.id   AF-A0A3A1UPW0-F1
#
_cell.length_a   1.000
_cell.length_b   1.000
_cell.length_c   1.000
_cell.angle_alpha   90.00
_cell.angle_beta   90.00
_cell.angle_gamma   90.00
#
_symmetry.space_group_name_H-M   'P 1'
#
loop_
_entity.id
_entity.type
_entity.pdbx_description
1 polymer ?
#
loop_
_entity_poly.entity_id
_entity_poly.type
_entity_poly.pdbx_seq_one_letter_code
_entity_poly.pdbx_strand_id
1 'polypeptide(L)'
;MNILIRKIFSFAELRYGILLLLSIAICAVTFSIDEYWNPEDQLWLSIMYYVSFAVATLWCGFNYVGHIRLNSVYQKQHDIGAYVEQLAISGEDKLELRNYLEDYAADLEQRGMTSEEAAKEAINQFKIKEFLTMSKHTAPFETHGHHYLLGYAFLMLAAAIVLTVAGHYIESLSLPMAIATTVLTVYGLCLGALFVCYKVFDRFLYQKLKNFFL
;
A
#
# COMPACT_ATOMS: atom_id res chain seq x y z
N MET A 1 1.32 -24.47 4.79
CA MET A 1 1.33 -23.53 3.64
C MET A 1 1.71 -22.15 4.17
N ASN A 2 2.93 -21.68 3.85
CA ASN A 2 3.60 -20.60 4.57
C ASN A 2 2.85 -19.25 4.49
N ILE A 3 2.79 -18.53 5.62
CA ILE A 3 2.18 -17.20 5.77
C ILE A 3 2.67 -16.22 4.69
N LEU A 4 3.93 -16.36 4.27
CA LEU A 4 4.54 -15.59 3.18
C LEU A 4 3.82 -15.77 1.84
N ILE A 5 3.47 -17.01 1.47
CA ILE A 5 2.74 -17.30 0.21
C ILE A 5 1.37 -16.63 0.26
N ARG A 6 0.67 -16.71 1.40
CA ARG A 6 -0.63 -16.06 1.56
C ARG A 6 -0.57 -14.54 1.45
N LYS A 7 0.51 -13.91 1.94
CA LYS A 7 0.73 -12.46 1.82
C LYS A 7 1.11 -12.05 0.39
N ILE A 8 1.92 -12.84 -0.32
CA ILE A 8 2.32 -12.56 -1.70
C ILE A 8 1.13 -12.66 -2.67
N PHE A 9 0.17 -13.55 -2.42
CA PHE A 9 -0.99 -13.78 -3.29
C PHE A 9 -2.31 -13.22 -2.73
N SER A 10 -2.26 -12.25 -1.82
CA SER A 10 -3.47 -11.67 -1.24
C SER A 10 -4.13 -10.66 -2.19
N PHE A 11 -5.21 -11.09 -2.85
CA PHE A 11 -6.02 -10.21 -3.71
C PHE A 11 -6.73 -9.10 -2.94
N ALA A 12 -6.94 -9.28 -1.63
CA ALA A 12 -7.58 -8.31 -0.77
C ALA A 12 -6.71 -7.07 -0.50
N GLU A 13 -5.42 -7.13 -0.81
CA GLU A 13 -4.50 -6.01 -0.60
C GLU A 13 -4.53 -5.02 -1.77
N LEU A 14 -5.04 -5.38 -2.95
CA LEU A 14 -5.04 -4.49 -4.10
C LEU A 14 -6.11 -3.40 -3.98
N ARG A 15 -5.71 -2.14 -3.71
CA ARG A 15 -6.63 -1.02 -3.62
C ARG A 15 -6.89 -0.41 -4.99
N TYR A 16 -8.14 0.00 -5.22
CA TYR A 16 -8.59 0.67 -6.45
C TYR A 16 -8.32 -0.12 -7.75
N GLY A 17 -8.39 -1.46 -7.71
CA GLY A 17 -8.03 -2.32 -8.85
C GLY A 17 -8.79 -2.07 -10.15
N ILE A 18 -9.98 -1.47 -10.08
CA ILE A 18 -10.75 -1.06 -11.26
C ILE A 18 -9.96 -0.07 -12.13
N LEU A 19 -9.18 0.85 -11.53
CA LEU A 19 -8.36 1.79 -12.30
C LEU A 19 -7.23 1.08 -13.05
N LEU A 20 -6.60 0.09 -12.41
CA LEU A 20 -5.57 -0.73 -13.06
C LEU A 20 -6.16 -1.53 -14.21
N LEU A 21 -7.33 -2.16 -14.01
CA LEU A 21 -8.03 -2.90 -15.07
C LEU A 21 -8.44 -1.98 -16.23
N LEU A 22 -8.92 -0.78 -15.94
CA LEU A 22 -9.26 0.20 -16.96
C LEU A 22 -8.04 0.60 -17.79
N SER A 23 -6.91 0.85 -17.13
CA SER A 23 -5.64 1.16 -17.80
C SER A 23 -5.18 0.01 -18.71
N ILE A 24 -5.20 -1.23 -18.21
CA ILE A 24 -4.88 -2.43 -18.99
C ILE A 24 -5.82 -2.57 -20.20
N ALA A 25 -7.12 -2.37 -20.00
CA ALA A 25 -8.12 -2.47 -21.07
C ALA A 25 -7.89 -1.42 -22.16
N ILE A 26 -7.63 -0.15 -21.79
CA ILE A 26 -7.31 0.90 -22.76
C ILE A 26 -6.05 0.52 -23.53
N CYS A 27 -4.97 0.12 -22.84
CA CYS A 27 -3.73 -0.31 -23.48
C CYS A 27 -3.94 -1.47 -24.48
N ALA A 28 -4.68 -2.51 -24.08
CA ALA A 28 -4.95 -3.66 -24.93
C ALA A 28 -5.81 -3.30 -26.14
N VAL A 29 -6.83 -2.46 -25.98
CA VAL A 29 -7.67 -1.98 -27.08
C VAL A 29 -6.85 -1.11 -28.02
N THR A 30 -6.07 -0.15 -27.51
CA THR A 30 -5.21 0.71 -28.33
C THR A 30 -4.21 -0.12 -29.11
N PHE A 31 -3.55 -1.08 -28.47
CA PHE A 31 -2.59 -1.93 -29.18
C PHE A 31 -3.25 -2.85 -30.21
N SER A 32 -4.48 -3.31 -29.93
CA SER A 32 -5.26 -4.04 -30.93
C SER A 32 -5.60 -3.16 -32.14
N ILE A 33 -6.02 -1.91 -31.92
CA ILE A 33 -6.32 -0.95 -33.01
C ILE A 33 -5.08 -0.71 -33.87
N ASP A 34 -3.94 -0.48 -33.21
CA ASP A 34 -2.63 -0.24 -33.83
C ASP A 34 -2.26 -1.40 -34.76
N GLU A 35 -2.36 -2.63 -34.28
CA GLU A 35 -1.91 -3.81 -35.00
C GLU A 35 -2.92 -4.32 -36.06
N TYR A 36 -4.23 -4.25 -35.79
CA TYR A 36 -5.25 -4.75 -36.72
C TYR A 36 -5.58 -3.78 -37.85
N TRP A 37 -5.56 -2.47 -37.56
CA TRP A 37 -6.02 -1.46 -38.51
C TRP A 37 -4.90 -0.55 -39.02
N ASN A 38 -3.74 -0.52 -38.34
CA ASN A 38 -2.58 0.30 -38.69
C ASN A 38 -2.99 1.71 -39.18
N PRO A 39 -3.67 2.49 -38.31
CA PRO A 39 -4.23 3.76 -38.72
C PRO A 39 -3.12 4.75 -39.07
N GLU A 40 -3.30 5.51 -40.16
CA GLU A 40 -2.36 6.54 -40.58
C GLU A 40 -2.21 7.66 -39.53
N ASP A 41 -3.26 7.91 -38.74
CA ASP A 41 -3.25 8.91 -37.67
C ASP A 41 -2.65 8.36 -36.37
N GLN A 42 -1.34 8.51 -36.25
CA GLN A 42 -0.57 8.10 -35.07
C GLN A 42 -0.80 9.02 -33.85
N LEU A 43 -1.38 10.21 -34.03
CA LEU A 43 -1.60 11.16 -32.94
C LEU A 43 -2.67 10.64 -31.98
N TRP A 44 -3.79 10.14 -32.51
CA TRP A 44 -4.85 9.56 -31.68
C TRP A 44 -4.40 8.30 -30.93
N LEU A 45 -3.63 7.42 -31.57
CA LEU A 45 -3.03 6.25 -30.93
C LEU A 45 -2.14 6.68 -29.75
N SER A 46 -1.27 7.66 -29.98
CA SER A 46 -0.38 8.19 -28.95
C SER A 46 -1.16 8.75 -27.75
N ILE A 47 -2.23 9.51 -28.00
CA ILE A 47 -3.11 10.02 -26.94
C ILE A 47 -3.68 8.86 -26.12
N MET A 48 -4.17 7.80 -26.75
CA MET A 48 -4.75 6.67 -26.03
C MET A 48 -3.73 5.90 -25.18
N TYR A 49 -2.50 5.73 -25.69
CA TYR A 49 -1.41 5.17 -24.89
C TYR A 49 -1.07 6.07 -23.68
N TYR A 50 -1.01 7.39 -23.86
CA TYR A 50 -0.78 8.33 -22.75
C TYR A 50 -1.93 8.33 -21.74
N VAL A 51 -3.18 8.22 -22.19
CA VAL A 51 -4.34 8.09 -21.30
C VAL A 51 -4.25 6.81 -20.48
N SER A 52 -3.95 5.67 -21.12
CA SER A 52 -3.70 4.40 -20.43
C SER A 52 -2.63 4.58 -19.35
N PHE A 53 -1.47 5.15 -19.71
CA PHE A 53 -0.37 5.38 -18.78
C PHE A 53 -0.74 6.33 -17.62
N ALA A 54 -1.49 7.39 -17.90
CA ALA A 54 -1.96 8.33 -16.88
C ALA A 54 -2.89 7.64 -15.88
N VAL A 55 -3.81 6.79 -16.34
CA VAL A 55 -4.71 6.02 -15.47
C VAL A 55 -3.91 5.04 -14.59
N ALA A 56 -2.91 4.34 -15.16
CA ALA A 56 -2.00 3.50 -14.37
C ALA A 56 -1.26 4.31 -13.30
N THR A 57 -0.76 5.50 -13.65
CA THR A 57 -0.03 6.38 -12.73
C THR A 57 -0.92 6.87 -11.59
N LEU A 58 -2.17 7.24 -11.88
CA LEU A 58 -3.16 7.59 -10.86
C LEU A 58 -3.45 6.41 -9.93
N TRP A 59 -3.63 5.21 -10.50
CA TRP A 59 -3.78 3.99 -9.70
C TRP A 59 -2.57 3.79 -8.77
N CYS A 60 -1.34 3.92 -9.28
CA CYS A 60 -0.13 3.79 -8.47
C CYS A 60 -0.14 4.76 -7.27
N GLY A 61 -0.54 6.02 -7.47
CA GLY A 61 -0.62 7.01 -6.39
C GLY A 61 -1.68 6.65 -5.35
N PHE A 62 -2.91 6.38 -5.79
CA PHE A 62 -4.01 6.04 -4.87
C PHE A 62 -3.81 4.72 -4.15
N ASN A 63 -3.26 3.73 -4.84
CA ASN A 63 -2.92 2.44 -4.26
C ASN A 63 -1.88 2.62 -3.15
N TYR A 64 -0.79 3.38 -3.40
CA TYR A 64 0.22 3.68 -2.38
C TYR A 64 -0.37 4.40 -1.16
N VAL A 65 -1.07 5.51 -1.37
CA VAL A 65 -1.70 6.28 -0.29
C VAL A 65 -2.70 5.44 0.49
N GLY A 66 -3.46 4.58 -0.18
CA GLY A 66 -4.39 3.66 0.47
C GLY A 66 -3.70 2.66 1.41
N HIS A 67 -2.44 2.34 1.20
CA HIS A 67 -1.68 1.44 2.07
C HIS A 67 -0.98 2.15 3.22
N ILE A 68 -0.84 3.47 3.18
CA ILE A 68 -0.32 4.24 4.31
C ILE A 68 -1.37 4.17 5.42
N ARG A 69 -1.11 3.34 6.44
CA ARG A 69 -1.89 3.32 7.68
C ARG A 69 -1.06 3.94 8.80
N LEU A 70 -1.64 4.94 9.45
CA LEU A 70 -1.14 5.42 10.73
C LEU A 70 -1.23 4.25 11.71
N ASN A 71 -0.13 3.93 12.40
CA ASN A 71 -0.12 2.85 13.39
C ASN A 71 -1.23 3.13 14.45
N SER A 72 -1.96 2.08 14.86
CA SER A 72 -3.16 2.17 15.72
C SER A 72 -2.88 2.84 17.07
N VAL A 73 -1.64 2.70 17.57
CA VAL A 73 -1.14 3.42 18.76
C VAL A 73 -1.31 4.94 18.59
N TYR A 74 -1.23 5.47 17.38
CA TYR A 74 -1.30 6.90 17.10
C TYR A 74 -2.69 7.40 16.70
N GLN A 75 -3.71 6.54 16.61
CA GLN A 75 -5.08 7.00 16.41
C GLN A 75 -5.55 7.78 17.65
N LYS A 76 -6.46 8.76 17.46
CA LYS A 76 -7.08 9.50 18.57
C LYS A 76 -7.84 8.51 19.43
N GLN A 77 -7.33 8.26 20.63
CA GLN A 77 -7.99 7.41 21.61
C GLN A 77 -8.47 8.31 22.74
N HIS A 78 -9.73 8.15 23.09
CA HIS A 78 -10.38 8.87 24.18
C HIS A 78 -10.49 7.97 25.42
N ASP A 79 -10.08 6.71 25.31
CA ASP A 79 -10.18 5.68 26.34
C ASP A 79 -8.79 5.10 26.61
N ILE A 80 -8.37 5.17 27.88
CA ILE A 80 -7.07 4.70 28.36
C ILE A 80 -6.96 3.18 28.27
N GLY A 81 -8.03 2.44 28.59
CA GLY A 81 -8.06 0.98 28.52
C GLY A 81 -7.89 0.49 27.08
N ALA A 82 -8.63 1.09 26.15
CA ALA A 82 -8.50 0.78 24.73
C ALA A 82 -7.09 1.10 24.18
N TYR A 83 -6.45 2.15 24.69
CA TYR A 83 -5.10 2.55 24.29
C TYR A 83 -4.06 1.53 24.74
N VAL A 84 -4.11 1.14 26.01
CA VAL A 84 -3.12 0.22 26.59
C VAL A 84 -3.28 -1.20 26.06
N GLU A 85 -4.50 -1.65 25.79
CA GLU A 85 -4.75 -2.97 25.18
C GLU A 85 -4.10 -3.12 23.81
N GLN A 86 -3.97 -2.04 23.04
CA GLN A 86 -3.35 -2.04 21.71
C GLN A 86 -1.82 -2.04 21.73
N LEU A 87 -1.19 -1.76 22.89
CA LEU A 87 0.27 -1.77 23.01
C LEU A 87 0.81 -3.21 23.02
N ALA A 88 1.94 -3.42 22.36
CA ALA A 88 2.62 -4.72 22.29
C ALA A 88 3.57 -4.93 23.48
N ILE A 89 3.04 -4.79 24.71
CA ILE A 89 3.76 -4.98 25.97
C ILE A 89 3.17 -6.15 26.78
N SER A 90 3.89 -6.64 27.80
CA SER A 90 3.43 -7.78 28.61
C SER A 90 2.16 -7.43 29.39
N GLY A 91 1.36 -8.44 29.77
CA GLY A 91 0.09 -8.20 30.47
C GLY A 91 0.27 -7.47 31.81
N GLU A 92 1.40 -7.66 32.46
CA GLU A 92 1.77 -6.98 33.70
C GLU A 92 2.12 -5.50 33.44
N ASP A 93 2.96 -5.23 32.44
CA ASP A 93 3.30 -3.86 32.02
C ASP A 93 2.06 -3.08 31.54
N LYS A 94 1.10 -3.75 30.90
CA LYS A 94 -0.19 -3.14 30.53
C LYS A 94 -0.94 -2.67 31.77
N LEU A 95 -1.01 -3.51 32.80
CA LEU A 95 -1.75 -3.18 34.01
C LEU A 95 -1.12 -1.98 34.72
N GLU A 96 0.21 -1.97 34.84
CA GLU A 96 0.97 -0.87 35.42
C GLU A 96 0.78 0.43 34.64
N LEU A 97 0.91 0.38 33.31
CA LEU A 97 0.74 1.54 32.46
C LEU A 97 -0.69 2.09 32.50
N ARG A 98 -1.69 1.22 32.53
CA ARG A 98 -3.09 1.61 32.65
C ARG A 98 -3.33 2.36 33.96
N ASN A 99 -2.88 1.81 35.08
CA ASN A 99 -3.03 2.45 36.39
C ASN A 99 -2.33 3.82 36.41
N TYR A 100 -1.11 3.92 35.88
CA TYR A 100 -0.39 5.19 35.77
C TYR A 100 -1.17 6.26 34.99
N LEU A 101 -1.75 5.87 33.84
CA LEU A 101 -2.53 6.78 33.01
C LEU A 101 -3.86 7.17 33.66
N GLU A 102 -4.54 6.24 34.33
CA GLU A 102 -5.78 6.49 35.06
C GLU A 102 -5.54 7.43 36.26
N ASP A 103 -4.46 7.23 37.01
CA ASP A 103 -4.05 8.11 38.12
C ASP A 103 -3.74 9.53 37.62
N TYR A 104 -2.99 9.64 36.51
CA TYR A 104 -2.67 10.94 35.91
C TYR A 104 -3.92 11.64 35.35
N ALA A 105 -4.87 10.89 34.76
CA ALA A 105 -6.13 11.45 34.31
C ALA A 105 -6.99 11.94 35.49
N ALA A 106 -7.05 11.18 36.59
CA ALA A 106 -7.75 11.59 37.80
C ALA A 106 -7.19 12.90 38.38
N ASP A 107 -5.87 13.10 38.34
CA ASP A 107 -5.23 14.36 38.74
C ASP A 107 -5.65 15.54 37.85
N LEU A 108 -5.85 15.30 36.55
CA LEU A 108 -6.31 16.33 35.61
C LEU A 108 -7.81 16.64 35.78
N GLU A 109 -8.62 15.63 36.09
CA GLU A 109 -10.03 15.82 36.45
C GLU A 109 -10.18 16.68 37.71
N GLN A 110 -9.36 16.41 38.73
CA GLN A 110 -9.31 17.24 39.95
C GLN A 110 -8.93 18.71 39.68
N ARG A 111 -8.20 18.97 38.59
CA ARG A 111 -7.84 20.33 38.14
C ARG A 111 -8.91 20.99 37.28
N GLY A 112 -10.07 20.35 37.12
CA GLY A 112 -11.23 20.90 36.44
C GLY A 112 -11.35 20.53 34.96
N MET A 113 -10.55 19.58 34.46
CA MET A 113 -10.76 19.01 33.12
C MET A 113 -11.90 18.01 33.13
N THR A 114 -12.61 17.88 32.02
CA THR A 114 -13.58 16.80 31.87
C THR A 114 -12.86 15.46 31.75
N SER A 115 -13.52 14.36 32.14
CA SER A 115 -12.92 13.02 32.08
C SER A 115 -12.39 12.66 30.69
N GLU A 116 -13.10 13.06 29.64
CA GLU A 116 -12.68 12.84 28.26
C GLU A 116 -11.43 13.64 27.89
N GLU A 117 -11.34 14.90 28.33
CA GLU A 117 -10.18 15.75 28.07
C GLU A 117 -8.96 15.31 28.88
N ALA A 118 -9.17 14.90 30.13
CA ALA A 118 -8.14 14.37 31.02
C ALA A 118 -7.54 13.08 30.48
N ALA A 119 -8.38 12.13 30.05
CA ALA A 119 -7.93 10.88 29.43
C ALA A 119 -7.13 11.14 28.15
N LYS A 120 -7.61 12.06 27.31
CA LYS A 120 -6.93 12.43 26.06
C LYS A 120 -5.59 13.09 26.33
N GLU A 121 -5.50 14.00 27.29
CA GLU A 121 -4.24 14.67 27.65
C GLU A 121 -3.25 13.69 28.28
N ALA A 122 -3.71 12.79 29.15
CA ALA A 122 -2.90 11.71 29.74
C ALA A 122 -2.26 10.83 28.66
N ILE A 123 -3.08 10.35 27.71
CA ILE A 123 -2.62 9.56 26.57
C ILE A 123 -1.62 10.36 25.72
N ASN A 124 -1.87 11.65 25.49
CA ASN A 124 -1.03 12.48 24.62
C ASN A 124 0.35 12.77 25.25
N GLN A 125 0.39 13.07 26.55
CA GLN A 125 1.64 13.24 27.30
C GLN A 125 2.47 11.95 27.29
N PHE A 126 1.83 10.81 27.49
CA PHE A 126 2.51 9.52 27.42
C PHE A 126 3.01 9.21 26.01
N LYS A 127 2.20 9.43 24.96
CA LYS A 127 2.61 9.29 23.56
C LYS A 127 3.82 10.15 23.23
N ILE A 128 3.87 11.40 23.64
CA ILE A 128 5.02 12.30 23.40
C ILE A 128 6.28 11.75 24.09
N LYS A 129 6.15 11.30 25.33
CA LYS A 129 7.26 10.77 26.12
C LYS A 129 7.77 9.44 25.54
N GLU A 130 6.86 8.53 25.22
CA GLU A 130 7.15 7.25 24.58
C GLU A 130 7.78 7.47 23.19
N PHE A 131 7.26 8.42 22.42
CA PHE A 131 7.78 8.81 21.10
C PHE A 131 9.24 9.27 21.16
N LEU A 132 9.61 10.08 22.16
CA LEU A 132 10.99 10.50 22.37
C LEU A 132 11.91 9.33 22.76
N THR A 133 11.40 8.36 23.54
CA THR A 133 12.19 7.19 23.99
C THR A 133 12.22 6.00 23.02
N MET A 134 11.16 5.75 22.24
CA MET A 134 10.98 4.59 21.36
C MET A 134 11.28 4.86 19.88
N SER A 135 11.67 6.08 19.50
CA SER A 135 12.08 6.45 18.12
C SER A 135 13.18 5.56 17.50
N LYS A 136 13.80 4.66 18.26
CA LYS A 136 14.71 3.62 17.77
C LYS A 136 14.02 2.33 17.25
N HIS A 137 12.80 1.98 17.68
CA HIS A 137 12.26 0.62 17.47
C HIS A 137 10.82 0.51 16.96
N THR A 138 9.99 1.56 17.01
CA THR A 138 8.61 1.51 16.50
C THR A 138 8.42 2.53 15.38
N ALA A 139 8.14 2.03 14.17
CA ALA A 139 7.82 2.90 13.04
C ALA A 139 6.41 3.50 13.22
N PRO A 140 6.22 4.82 13.03
CA PRO A 140 4.92 5.48 13.18
C PRO A 140 3.88 5.05 12.12
N PHE A 141 4.34 4.38 11.07
CA PHE A 141 3.51 3.80 10.01
C PHE A 141 3.76 2.30 9.95
N GLU A 142 2.69 1.50 9.99
CA GLU A 142 2.75 0.11 9.57
C GLU A 142 2.70 0.08 8.05
N THR A 143 3.87 0.07 7.40
CA THR A 143 3.93 -0.19 5.97
C THR A 143 3.68 -1.68 5.76
N HIS A 144 2.44 -2.02 5.38
CA HIS A 144 2.14 -3.36 4.88
C HIS A 144 3.12 -3.65 3.75
N GLY A 145 3.91 -4.72 3.88
CA GLY A 145 4.88 -5.08 2.86
C GLY A 145 4.14 -5.28 1.53
N HIS A 146 4.43 -4.42 0.55
CA HIS A 146 3.83 -4.40 -0.79
C HIS A 146 4.15 -5.64 -1.64
N HIS A 147 4.39 -6.79 -0.99
CA HIS A 147 4.75 -8.07 -1.58
C HIS A 147 3.68 -8.61 -2.54
N TYR A 148 2.43 -8.16 -2.43
CA TYR A 148 1.39 -8.48 -3.41
C TYR A 148 1.78 -8.00 -4.82
N LEU A 149 2.46 -6.85 -4.96
CA LEU A 149 2.93 -6.36 -6.27
C LEU A 149 3.89 -7.34 -6.94
N LEU A 150 4.76 -7.98 -6.15
CA LEU A 150 5.64 -9.04 -6.66
C LEU A 150 4.85 -10.30 -7.05
N GLY A 151 3.82 -10.65 -6.28
CA GLY A 151 2.92 -11.76 -6.61
C GLY A 151 2.21 -11.53 -7.95
N TYR A 152 1.66 -10.34 -8.17
CA TYR A 152 1.02 -9.98 -9.44
C TYR A 152 2.01 -9.87 -10.59
N ALA A 153 3.18 -9.26 -10.38
CA ALA A 153 4.23 -9.21 -11.37
C ALA A 153 4.62 -10.63 -11.82
N PHE A 154 4.83 -11.53 -10.86
CA PHE A 154 5.13 -12.93 -11.14
C PHE A 154 4.00 -13.63 -11.90
N LEU A 155 2.74 -13.46 -11.49
CA LEU A 155 1.59 -14.06 -12.18
C LEU A 155 1.46 -13.58 -13.62
N MET A 156 1.60 -12.27 -13.86
CA MET A 156 1.50 -11.72 -15.22
C MET A 156 2.64 -12.19 -16.11
N LEU A 157 3.87 -12.22 -15.60
CA LEU A 157 5.03 -12.71 -16.36
C LEU A 157 4.93 -14.23 -16.63
N ALA A 158 4.48 -15.01 -15.65
CA ALA A 158 4.25 -16.44 -15.84
C ALA A 158 3.16 -16.68 -16.90
N ALA A 159 2.06 -15.92 -16.86
CA ALA A 159 1.02 -15.99 -17.88
C ALA A 159 1.53 -15.58 -19.27
N ALA A 160 2.37 -14.53 -19.37
CA ALA A 160 2.99 -14.13 -20.63
C ALA A 160 3.90 -15.22 -21.21
N ILE A 161 4.69 -15.91 -20.38
CA ILE A 161 5.51 -17.05 -20.82
C ILE A 161 4.63 -18.17 -21.38
N VAL A 162 3.55 -18.53 -20.67
CA VAL A 162 2.61 -19.57 -21.12
C VAL A 162 1.96 -19.20 -22.46
N LEU A 163 1.53 -17.94 -22.61
CA LEU A 163 0.95 -17.46 -23.87
C LEU A 163 1.96 -17.45 -25.02
N THR A 164 3.22 -17.11 -24.74
CA THR A 164 4.30 -17.16 -25.74
C THR A 164 4.51 -18.58 -26.24
N VAL A 165 4.60 -19.55 -25.33
CA VAL A 165 4.75 -20.97 -25.69
C VAL A 165 3.53 -21.47 -26.44
N ALA A 166 2.31 -21.13 -26.00
CA ALA A 166 1.08 -21.53 -26.67
C ALA A 166 0.97 -20.94 -28.08
N GLY A 167 1.34 -19.67 -28.26
CA GLY A 167 1.33 -18.97 -29.55
C GLY A 167 2.29 -19.56 -30.57
N HIS A 168 3.36 -20.23 -30.12
CA HIS A 168 4.26 -20.96 -31.02
C HIS A 168 3.59 -22.18 -31.68
N TYR A 169 2.63 -22.81 -31.01
CA TYR A 169 1.95 -24.01 -31.52
C TYR A 169 0.62 -23.72 -32.22
N ILE A 170 0.05 -22.51 -32.07
CA ILE A 170 -1.28 -22.15 -32.57
C ILE A 170 -1.18 -20.88 -33.43
N GLU A 171 -0.79 -21.04 -34.70
CA GLU A 171 -0.57 -19.93 -35.64
C GLU A 171 -1.80 -19.01 -35.82
N SER A 172 -3.01 -19.56 -35.76
CA SER A 172 -4.26 -18.81 -35.95
C SER A 172 -4.56 -17.79 -34.84
N LEU A 173 -3.93 -17.93 -33.66
CA LEU A 173 -4.08 -17.02 -32.53
C LEU A 173 -2.82 -16.18 -32.28
N SER A 174 -1.86 -16.19 -33.21
CA SER A 174 -0.57 -15.51 -33.05
C SER A 174 -0.71 -14.03 -32.71
N LEU A 175 -1.63 -13.29 -33.37
CA LEU A 175 -1.80 -11.85 -33.14
C LEU A 175 -2.47 -11.50 -31.80
N PRO A 176 -3.67 -12.03 -31.43
CA PRO A 176 -4.23 -11.81 -30.10
C PRO A 176 -3.30 -12.26 -28.96
N MET A 177 -2.59 -13.39 -29.15
CA MET A 177 -1.64 -13.88 -28.15
C MET A 177 -0.43 -12.96 -28.02
N ALA A 178 0.08 -12.40 -29.13
CA ALA A 178 1.17 -11.42 -29.09
C ALA A 178 0.76 -10.14 -28.34
N ILE A 179 -0.44 -9.62 -28.61
CA ILE A 179 -1.00 -8.45 -27.89
C ILE A 179 -1.10 -8.76 -26.40
N ALA A 180 -1.75 -9.85 -26.02
CA ALA A 180 -1.94 -10.24 -24.62
C ALA A 180 -0.59 -10.47 -23.90
N THR A 181 0.35 -11.15 -24.55
CA THR A 181 1.71 -11.39 -24.03
C THR A 181 2.44 -10.09 -23.77
N THR A 182 2.36 -9.14 -24.70
CA THR A 182 3.06 -7.85 -24.59
C THR A 182 2.49 -7.01 -23.46
N VAL A 183 1.15 -6.88 -23.40
CA VAL A 183 0.48 -6.13 -22.33
C VAL A 183 0.78 -6.75 -20.96
N LEU A 184 0.67 -8.08 -20.82
CA LEU A 184 1.00 -8.76 -19.55
C LEU A 184 2.46 -8.58 -19.16
N THR A 185 3.39 -8.62 -20.12
CA THR A 185 4.81 -8.42 -19.86
C THR A 185 5.09 -7.01 -19.37
N VAL A 186 4.58 -5.99 -20.07
CA VAL A 186 4.77 -4.58 -19.71
C VAL A 186 4.19 -4.29 -18.33
N TYR A 187 2.94 -4.68 -18.06
CA TYR A 187 2.33 -4.45 -16.75
C TYR A 187 3.00 -5.27 -15.64
N GLY A 188 3.42 -6.51 -15.93
CA GLY A 188 4.17 -7.34 -14.98
C GLY A 188 5.50 -6.71 -14.57
N LEU A 189 6.27 -6.20 -15.53
CA LEU A 189 7.51 -5.48 -15.27
C LEU A 189 7.26 -4.17 -14.50
N CYS A 190 6.24 -3.40 -14.89
CA CYS A 190 5.86 -2.17 -14.20
C CYS A 190 5.45 -2.41 -12.75
N LEU A 191 4.71 -3.48 -12.44
CA LEU A 191 4.36 -3.87 -11.07
C LEU A 191 5.60 -4.24 -10.25
N GLY A 192 6.55 -4.96 -10.86
CA GLY A 192 7.84 -5.27 -10.24
C GLY A 192 8.66 -4.01 -9.94
N ALA A 193 8.72 -3.07 -10.89
CA ALA A 193 9.38 -1.77 -10.69
C ALA A 193 8.67 -0.94 -9.60
N LEU A 194 7.33 -0.94 -9.59
CA LEU A 194 6.52 -0.22 -8.62
C LEU A 194 6.79 -0.68 -7.18
N PHE A 195 7.01 -1.98 -6.97
CA PHE A 195 7.43 -2.51 -5.66
C PHE A 195 8.73 -1.86 -5.17
N VAL A 196 9.72 -1.69 -6.05
CA VAL A 196 10.98 -1.01 -5.71
C VAL A 196 10.73 0.46 -5.42
N CYS A 197 9.94 1.14 -6.25
CA CYS A 197 9.57 2.54 -6.04
C CYS A 197 8.88 2.76 -4.70
N TYR A 198 7.91 1.93 -4.34
CA TYR A 198 7.20 2.01 -3.06
C TYR A 198 8.16 1.85 -1.88
N LYS A 199 9.11 0.91 -1.94
CA LYS A 199 10.13 0.77 -0.89
C LYS A 199 11.03 2.01 -0.76
N VAL A 200 11.36 2.66 -1.87
CA VAL A 200 12.14 3.91 -1.85
C VAL A 200 11.32 5.02 -1.20
N PHE A 201 10.03 5.15 -1.55
CA PHE A 201 9.13 6.12 -0.93
C PHE A 201 8.93 5.87 0.56
N ASP A 202 8.73 4.63 0.99
CA ASP A 202 8.63 4.26 2.40
C ASP A 202 9.86 4.73 3.19
N ARG A 203 11.06 4.48 2.64
CA ARG A 203 12.33 4.89 3.27
C ARG A 203 12.47 6.41 3.33
N PHE A 204 12.08 7.10 2.26
CA PHE A 204 12.12 8.56 2.21
C PHE A 204 11.14 9.19 3.21
N LEU A 205 9.92 8.68 3.27
CA LEU A 205 8.88 9.12 4.19
C LEU A 205 9.32 8.89 5.65
N TYR A 206 9.88 7.73 5.95
CA TYR A 206 10.46 7.41 7.26
C TYR A 206 11.59 8.38 7.65
N GLN A 207 12.53 8.66 6.74
CA GLN A 207 13.63 9.61 7.00
C GLN A 207 13.12 11.04 7.24
N LYS A 208 12.15 11.51 6.43
CA LYS A 208 11.52 12.82 6.59
C LYS A 208 10.84 12.97 7.95
N LEU A 209 10.08 11.96 8.36
CA LEU A 209 9.42 11.95 9.67
C LEU A 209 10.44 11.94 10.79
N LYS A 210 11.46 11.09 10.70
CA LYS A 210 12.53 11.04 11.70
C LYS A 210 13.16 12.41 11.93
N ASN A 211 13.48 13.15 10.86
CA ASN A 211 14.10 14.47 10.95
C ASN A 211 13.14 15.60 11.38
N PHE A 212 11.83 15.43 11.22
CA PHE A 212 10.86 16.44 11.64
C PHE A 212 10.61 16.40 13.15
N PHE A 213 10.80 15.22 13.74
CA PHE A 213 10.36 14.89 15.07
C PHE A 213 11.50 14.65 16.09
N LEU A 214 12.72 14.39 15.62
CA LEU A 214 13.96 14.35 16.40
C LEU A 214 14.81 15.58 16.08
#